data_AF-A0A259J6J3-F1
#
_entry.id   AF-A0A259J6J3-F1
#
_cell.length_a   1.000
_cell.length_b   1.000
_cell.length_c   1.000
_cell.angle_alpha   90.00
_cell.angle_beta   90.00
_cell.angle_gamma   90.00
#
_symmetry.space_group_name_H-M   'P 1'
#
loop_
_entity.id
_entity.type
_entity.pdbx_description
1 polymer ?
#
loop_
_entity_poly.entity_id
_entity_poly.type
_entity_poly.pdbx_seq_one_letter_code
_entity_poly.pdbx_strand_id
1 'polypeptide(L)'
;AVLKRTDLIAARLELDAMAKSLGLTQATRFVSLLEGGYRGNYQRADGETLRPQGFELEVQVPIFDLGETNVRRAQETYMQAANLLMEKAVNVRSEARAAYVTYRASYDIARQYQARILPLRKTINEQALLEYNGMLIDVFELLTTERESIDSNVSAIGAQRDFFLAEVDFQTAIIGGGAGGGETVLASAAAGASD
;
A
#
# COMPACT_ATOMS: atom_id res chain seq x y z
N ALA A 1 -11.36 4.56 -7.13
CA ALA A 1 -10.61 3.28 -7.13
C ALA A 1 -9.81 3.09 -5.83
N VAL A 2 -8.96 4.04 -5.43
CA VAL A 2 -8.05 3.94 -4.26
C VAL A 2 -8.73 3.72 -2.89
N LEU A 3 -10.03 4.01 -2.76
CA LEU A 3 -10.80 3.82 -1.53
C LEU A 3 -10.90 2.35 -1.04
N LYS A 4 -10.60 1.37 -1.90
CA LYS A 4 -10.73 -0.05 -1.56
C LYS A 4 -9.45 -0.68 -0.99
N ARG A 5 -8.33 0.07 -0.94
CA ARG A 5 -7.08 -0.49 -0.44
C ARG A 5 -7.11 -0.61 1.08
N THR A 6 -6.92 -1.82 1.58
CA THR A 6 -6.98 -2.15 3.01
C THR A 6 -5.94 -1.37 3.81
N ASP A 7 -4.73 -1.16 3.27
CA ASP A 7 -3.66 -0.39 3.91
C ASP A 7 -4.02 1.07 4.20
N LEU A 8 -4.79 1.71 3.32
CA LEU A 8 -5.25 3.09 3.52
C LEU A 8 -6.40 3.16 4.51
N ILE A 9 -7.27 2.15 4.50
CA ILE A 9 -8.35 2.03 5.49
C ILE A 9 -7.74 1.84 6.88
N ALA A 10 -6.75 0.95 7.03
CA ALA A 10 -6.02 0.75 8.29
C ALA A 10 -5.36 2.04 8.77
N ALA A 11 -4.59 2.73 7.91
CA ALA A 11 -3.93 3.98 8.26
C ALA A 11 -4.93 5.10 8.64
N ARG A 12 -6.11 5.12 8.02
CA ARG A 12 -7.17 6.07 8.40
C ARG A 12 -7.78 5.73 9.75
N LEU A 13 -8.04 4.45 10.04
CA LEU A 13 -8.53 4.01 11.34
C LEU A 13 -7.52 4.28 12.45
N GLU A 14 -6.23 4.13 12.18
CA GLU A 14 -5.14 4.48 13.10
C GLU A 14 -5.12 5.98 13.41
N LEU A 15 -5.25 6.83 12.38
CA LEU A 15 -5.34 8.28 12.55
C LEU A 15 -6.57 8.67 13.39
N ASP A 16 -7.73 8.06 13.13
CA ASP A 16 -8.97 8.31 13.86
C ASP A 16 -8.86 7.84 15.33
N ALA A 17 -8.19 6.72 15.59
CA ALA A 17 -7.90 6.24 16.94
C ALA A 17 -6.94 7.18 17.69
N MET A 18 -5.91 7.69 17.00
CA MET A 18 -4.97 8.68 17.53
C MET A 18 -5.68 10.01 17.85
N ALA A 19 -6.57 10.48 16.98
CA ALA A 19 -7.36 11.68 17.25
C ALA A 19 -8.20 11.54 18.53
N LYS A 20 -8.80 10.36 18.76
CA LYS A 20 -9.56 10.07 19.99
C LYS A 20 -8.67 10.03 21.23
N SER A 21 -7.48 9.44 21.18
CA SER A 21 -6.58 9.39 22.33
C SER A 21 -6.04 10.77 22.72
N LEU A 22 -5.72 11.59 21.73
CA LEU A 22 -5.26 12.98 21.95
C LEU A 22 -6.39 13.87 22.48
N GLY A 23 -7.63 13.66 22.02
CA GLY A 23 -8.81 14.35 22.56
C GLY A 23 -9.08 14.02 24.04
N LEU A 24 -8.82 12.77 24.45
CA LEU A 24 -8.86 12.38 25.87
C LEU A 24 -7.78 13.10 26.70
N THR A 25 -6.57 13.29 26.15
CA THR A 25 -5.49 14.06 26.80
C THR A 25 -5.90 15.53 27.03
N GLN A 26 -6.66 16.11 26.11
CA GLN A 26 -7.16 17.48 26.27
C GLN A 26 -8.29 17.56 27.32
N ALA A 27 -9.11 16.52 27.45
CA ALA A 27 -10.21 16.46 28.41
C ALA A 27 -9.75 16.19 29.86
N THR A 28 -8.74 15.31 30.05
CA THR A 28 -8.20 14.99 31.39
C THR A 28 -7.48 16.16 32.06
N ARG A 29 -7.08 17.20 31.30
CA ARG A 29 -6.46 18.43 31.84
C ARG A 29 -7.27 19.07 32.96
N PHE A 30 -8.60 19.00 32.88
CA PHE A 30 -9.52 19.64 33.83
C PHE A 30 -9.89 18.73 35.00
N VAL A 31 -9.74 17.41 34.82
CA VAL A 31 -10.15 16.40 35.81
C VAL A 31 -9.02 16.10 36.79
N SER A 32 -7.76 16.19 36.36
CA SER A 32 -6.60 16.07 37.27
C SER A 32 -6.51 17.19 38.33
N LEU A 33 -7.31 18.25 38.23
CA LEU A 33 -7.40 19.30 39.27
C LEU A 33 -8.33 18.94 40.45
N LEU A 34 -9.12 17.88 40.33
CA LEU A 34 -10.10 17.45 41.34
C LEU A 34 -9.66 16.13 41.98
N GLU A 35 -8.54 16.14 42.69
CA GLU A 35 -8.20 15.05 43.61
C GLU A 35 -8.91 15.31 44.96
N GLY A 36 -10.18 14.89 45.06
CA GLY A 36 -10.94 14.97 46.31
C GLY A 36 -10.60 13.82 47.24
N GLY A 37 -9.67 14.03 48.18
CA GLY A 37 -9.34 13.05 49.23
C GLY A 37 -10.21 13.22 50.48
N TYR A 38 -11.03 12.21 50.84
CA TYR A 38 -11.74 12.18 52.13
C TYR A 38 -10.79 11.67 53.24
N ARG A 39 -10.28 12.57 54.09
CA ARG A 39 -9.55 12.20 55.32
C ARG A 39 -10.39 12.47 56.57
N GLY A 40 -10.80 11.41 57.26
CA GLY A 40 -11.42 11.49 58.57
C GLY A 40 -10.39 11.25 59.68
N ASN A 41 -9.90 12.32 60.32
CA ASN A 41 -9.06 12.20 61.51
C ASN A 41 -9.93 12.20 62.77
N TYR A 42 -9.87 11.12 63.56
CA TYR A 42 -10.45 11.09 64.90
C TYR A 42 -9.35 11.33 65.93
N GLN A 43 -9.25 12.55 66.46
CA GLN A 43 -8.45 12.82 67.64
C GLN A 43 -9.37 12.83 68.87
N ARG A 44 -9.12 11.91 69.80
CA ARG A 44 -9.79 11.85 71.09
C ARG A 44 -8.92 12.61 72.10
N ALA A 45 -9.35 13.82 72.45
CA ALA A 45 -8.91 14.51 73.65
C ALA A 45 -10.09 14.59 74.63
N ASP A 46 -9.78 14.50 75.92
CA ASP A 46 -10.66 14.39 77.08
C ASP A 46 -12.08 14.97 76.93
N GLY A 47 -13.07 14.13 77.23
CA GLY A 47 -14.36 14.56 77.79
C GLY A 47 -15.44 15.06 76.84
N GLU A 48 -15.12 15.64 75.69
CA GLU A 48 -16.14 16.17 74.77
C GLU A 48 -15.99 15.62 73.34
N THR A 49 -17.04 14.94 72.88
CA THR A 49 -17.07 14.31 71.55
C THR A 49 -17.38 15.36 70.49
N LEU A 50 -16.37 16.12 70.08
CA LEU A 50 -16.47 16.96 68.89
C LEU A 50 -16.28 16.07 67.65
N ARG A 51 -17.29 16.05 66.77
CA ARG A 51 -17.22 15.43 65.44
C ARG A 51 -16.86 16.51 64.42
N PRO A 52 -15.58 16.82 64.14
CA PRO A 52 -15.23 17.70 63.05
C PRO A 52 -15.44 16.93 61.73
N GLN A 53 -16.66 16.96 61.21
CA GLN A 53 -16.95 16.49 59.86
C GLN A 53 -16.73 17.69 58.92
N GLY A 54 -15.50 17.86 58.46
CA GLY A 54 -15.13 18.88 57.49
C GLY A 54 -15.00 18.27 56.10
N PHE A 55 -15.67 18.86 55.10
CA PHE A 55 -15.32 18.62 53.70
C PHE A 55 -14.13 19.52 53.36
N GLU A 56 -12.95 18.92 53.17
CA GLU A 56 -11.75 19.65 52.75
C GLU A 56 -11.58 19.46 51.24
N LEU A 57 -11.71 20.55 50.49
CA LEU A 57 -11.42 20.62 49.06
C LEU A 57 -10.03 21.22 48.90
N GLU A 58 -9.00 20.37 48.79
CA GLU A 58 -7.64 20.80 48.50
C GLU A 58 -7.52 21.07 46.99
N VAL A 59 -7.60 22.33 46.60
CA VAL A 59 -7.42 22.76 45.20
C VAL A 59 -5.96 23.12 45.00
N GLN A 60 -5.18 22.17 44.48
CA GLN A 60 -3.79 22.42 44.12
C GLN A 60 -3.76 23.22 42.81
N VAL A 61 -3.42 24.51 42.88
CA VAL A 61 -3.24 25.37 41.70
C VAL A 61 -1.77 25.29 41.26
N PRO A 62 -1.41 24.55 40.20
CA PRO A 62 -0.04 24.50 39.73
C PRO A 62 0.37 25.87 39.18
N ILE A 63 1.53 26.36 39.62
CA ILE A 63 2.08 27.67 39.23
C ILE A 63 2.75 27.62 37.84
N PHE A 64 2.93 26.42 37.28
CA PHE A 64 3.61 26.21 36.00
C PHE A 64 2.73 25.43 35.01
N ASP A 65 2.60 26.01 33.81
CA ASP A 65 2.04 25.52 32.55
C ASP A 65 0.88 24.50 32.64
N LEU A 66 -0.35 24.93 32.32
CA LEU A 66 -1.62 24.18 32.35
C LEU A 66 -1.70 23.02 31.32
N GLY A 67 -0.60 22.30 31.08
CA GLY A 67 -0.49 21.23 30.10
C GLY A 67 -0.28 21.69 28.65
N GLU A 68 0.08 22.96 28.42
CA GLU A 68 0.27 23.52 27.07
C GLU A 68 1.31 22.73 26.25
N THR A 69 2.40 22.30 26.90
CA THR A 69 3.44 21.46 26.27
C THR A 69 2.91 20.10 25.80
N ASN A 70 1.97 19.49 26.54
CA ASN A 70 1.35 18.22 26.17
C ASN A 70 0.36 18.39 25.02
N VAL A 71 -0.37 19.51 24.97
CA VAL A 71 -1.28 19.84 23.85
C VAL A 71 -0.49 20.11 22.58
N ARG A 72 0.58 20.90 22.67
CA ARG A 72 1.48 21.15 21.52
C ARG A 72 2.08 19.85 21.02
N ARG A 73 2.58 18.98 21.91
CA ARG A 73 3.08 17.65 21.54
C ARG A 73 2.01 16.80 20.84
N ALA A 74 0.80 16.77 21.39
CA ALA A 74 -0.33 16.04 20.80
C ALA A 74 -0.67 16.55 19.40
N GLN A 75 -0.71 17.87 19.21
CA GLN A 75 -0.95 18.48 17.91
C GLN A 75 0.13 18.11 16.89
N GLU A 76 1.41 18.21 17.26
CA GLU A 76 2.51 17.85 16.36
C GLU A 76 2.49 16.35 16.00
N THR A 77 2.22 15.47 16.96
CA THR A 77 2.07 14.03 16.70
C THR A 77 0.91 13.75 15.73
N TYR A 78 -0.21 14.44 15.90
CA TYR A 78 -1.34 14.33 14.97
C TYR A 78 -0.97 14.81 13.57
N MET A 79 -0.32 15.98 13.46
CA MET A 79 0.11 16.53 12.17
C MET A 79 1.10 15.61 11.46
N GLN A 80 2.04 15.01 12.20
CA GLN A 80 2.95 14.01 11.66
C GLN A 80 2.20 12.78 11.11
N ALA A 81 1.27 12.22 11.87
CA ALA A 81 0.47 11.08 11.41
C ALA A 81 -0.41 11.42 10.20
N ALA A 82 -0.97 12.63 10.15
CA ALA A 82 -1.74 13.11 9.01
C ALA A 82 -0.87 13.24 7.74
N ASN A 83 0.35 13.76 7.86
CA ASN A 83 1.30 13.86 6.74
C ASN A 83 1.69 12.47 6.22
N LEU A 84 1.95 11.50 7.11
CA LEU A 84 2.23 10.10 6.72
C LEU A 84 1.05 9.46 5.96
N LEU A 85 -0.19 9.74 6.38
CA LEU A 85 -1.37 9.27 5.66
C LEU A 85 -1.47 9.90 4.26
N MET A 86 -1.18 11.20 4.13
CA MET A 86 -1.18 11.88 2.83
C MET A 86 -0.12 11.30 1.89
N GLU A 87 1.10 11.09 2.39
CA GLU A 87 2.18 10.44 1.64
C GLU A 87 1.75 9.05 1.16
N LYS A 88 1.23 8.22 2.07
CA LYS A 88 0.73 6.88 1.74
C LYS A 88 -0.36 6.93 0.66
N ALA A 89 -1.29 7.87 0.74
CA ALA A 89 -2.35 8.03 -0.26
C ALA A 89 -1.82 8.40 -1.64
N VAL A 90 -0.78 9.24 -1.71
CA VAL A 90 -0.12 9.60 -2.97
C VAL A 90 0.61 8.39 -3.55
N ASN A 91 1.39 7.67 -2.74
CA ASN A 91 2.13 6.49 -3.17
C ASN A 91 1.20 5.41 -3.73
N VAL A 92 0.14 5.09 -2.99
CA VAL A 92 -0.88 4.12 -3.41
C VAL A 92 -1.51 4.47 -4.76
N ARG A 93 -1.81 5.75 -4.97
CA ARG A 93 -2.40 6.22 -6.23
C ARG A 93 -1.41 6.11 -7.38
N SER A 94 -0.14 6.42 -7.13
CA SER A 94 0.94 6.30 -8.11
C SER A 94 1.20 4.85 -8.49
N GLU A 95 1.25 3.94 -7.51
CA GLU A 95 1.38 2.49 -7.72
C GLU A 95 0.24 1.94 -8.58
N ALA A 96 -1.01 2.26 -8.25
CA ALA A 96 -2.17 1.82 -9.02
C ALA A 96 -2.15 2.35 -10.46
N ARG A 97 -1.68 3.59 -10.66
CA ARG A 97 -1.54 4.17 -12.01
C ARG A 97 -0.44 3.47 -12.80
N ALA A 98 0.72 3.21 -12.18
CA ALA A 98 1.83 2.51 -12.81
C ALA A 98 1.41 1.09 -13.23
N ALA A 99 0.79 0.33 -12.32
CA ALA A 99 0.31 -1.02 -12.59
C ALA A 99 -0.74 -1.05 -13.72
N TYR A 100 -1.64 -0.06 -13.78
CA TYR A 100 -2.62 0.04 -14.86
C TYR A 100 -1.98 0.25 -16.23
N VAL A 101 -0.94 1.10 -16.31
CA VAL A 101 -0.23 1.35 -17.57
C VAL A 101 0.47 0.09 -18.05
N THR A 102 1.13 -0.64 -17.14
CA THR A 102 1.79 -1.92 -17.47
C THR A 102 0.78 -2.97 -17.92
N TYR A 103 -0.33 -3.14 -17.19
CA TYR A 103 -1.42 -4.05 -17.55
C TYR A 103 -1.97 -3.77 -18.95
N ARG A 104 -2.22 -2.49 -19.28
CA ARG A 104 -2.74 -2.13 -20.59
C ARG A 104 -1.73 -2.40 -21.70
N ALA A 105 -0.47 -2.07 -21.48
CA ALA A 105 0.57 -2.30 -22.47
C ALA A 105 0.77 -3.79 -22.76
N SER A 106 0.84 -4.64 -21.72
CA SER A 106 0.99 -6.08 -21.90
C SER A 106 -0.24 -6.72 -22.55
N TYR A 107 -1.44 -6.25 -22.23
CA TYR A 107 -2.67 -6.66 -22.92
C TYR A 107 -2.62 -6.37 -24.42
N ASP A 108 -2.24 -5.15 -24.79
CA ASP A 108 -2.16 -4.74 -26.20
C ASP A 108 -1.12 -5.57 -26.96
N ILE A 109 0.04 -5.84 -26.34
CA ILE A 109 1.10 -6.70 -26.91
C ILE A 109 0.58 -8.13 -27.09
N ALA A 110 0.02 -8.75 -26.05
CA ALA A 110 -0.48 -10.13 -26.12
C ALA A 110 -1.57 -10.28 -27.20
N ARG A 111 -2.47 -9.29 -27.30
CA ARG A 111 -3.50 -9.25 -28.34
C ARG A 111 -2.90 -9.11 -29.74
N GLN A 112 -1.86 -8.29 -29.91
CA GLN A 112 -1.18 -8.13 -31.20
C GLN A 112 -0.53 -9.44 -31.67
N TYR A 113 0.08 -10.20 -30.76
CA TYR A 113 0.62 -11.52 -31.09
C TYR A 113 -0.46 -12.48 -31.58
N GLN A 114 -1.56 -12.60 -30.82
CA GLN A 114 -2.66 -13.50 -31.17
C GLN A 114 -3.40 -13.09 -32.46
N ALA A 115 -3.68 -11.80 -32.63
CA ALA A 115 -4.53 -11.32 -33.71
C ALA A 115 -3.79 -11.10 -35.04
N ARG A 116 -2.47 -10.85 -35.01
CA ARG A 116 -1.72 -10.46 -36.22
C ARG A 116 -0.49 -11.34 -36.47
N ILE A 117 0.36 -11.53 -35.46
CA ILE A 117 1.68 -12.14 -35.67
C ILE A 117 1.56 -13.65 -35.90
N LEU A 118 0.83 -14.37 -35.03
CA LEU A 118 0.69 -15.82 -35.16
C LEU A 118 -0.02 -16.25 -36.46
N PRO A 119 -1.15 -15.62 -36.87
CA PRO A 119 -1.76 -15.95 -38.15
C PRO A 119 -0.85 -15.66 -39.34
N LEU A 120 -0.12 -14.53 -39.32
CA LEU A 120 0.80 -14.17 -40.39
C LEU A 120 1.94 -15.18 -40.52
N ARG A 121 2.56 -15.59 -39.40
CA ARG A 121 3.59 -16.63 -39.40
C ARG A 121 3.07 -17.95 -39.95
N LYS A 122 1.84 -18.32 -39.61
CA LYS A 122 1.19 -19.52 -40.16
C LYS A 122 1.06 -19.44 -41.70
N THR A 123 0.58 -18.31 -42.22
CA THR A 123 0.46 -18.11 -43.68
C THR A 123 1.82 -18.13 -44.38
N ILE A 124 2.86 -17.55 -43.77
CA ILE A 124 4.23 -17.60 -44.31
C ILE A 124 4.74 -19.04 -44.37
N ASN A 125 4.56 -19.84 -43.30
CA ASN A 125 4.98 -21.25 -43.29
C ASN A 125 4.23 -22.07 -44.35
N GLU A 126 2.91 -21.88 -44.47
CA GLU A 126 2.09 -22.53 -45.50
C GLU A 126 2.61 -22.20 -46.91
N GLN A 127 2.95 -20.93 -47.16
CA GLN A 127 3.50 -20.49 -48.45
C GLN A 127 4.90 -21.05 -48.70
N ALA A 128 5.80 -21.03 -47.71
CA ALA A 128 7.15 -21.59 -47.83
C ALA A 128 7.11 -23.08 -48.17
N LEU A 129 6.17 -23.83 -47.59
CA LEU A 129 5.96 -25.24 -47.93
C LEU A 129 5.51 -25.42 -49.38
N LEU A 130 4.62 -24.56 -49.89
CA LEU A 130 4.20 -24.58 -51.29
C LEU A 130 5.35 -24.23 -52.24
N GLU A 131 6.17 -23.24 -51.89
CA GLU A 131 7.34 -22.83 -52.67
C GLU A 131 8.41 -23.92 -52.71
N TYR A 132 8.65 -24.61 -51.59
CA TYR A 132 9.54 -25.75 -51.53
C TYR A 132 9.05 -26.89 -52.44
N ASN A 133 7.76 -27.23 -52.38
CA ASN A 133 7.15 -28.22 -53.28
C ASN A 133 7.23 -27.81 -54.76
N GLY A 134 7.23 -26.51 -55.03
CA GLY A 134 7.44 -25.92 -56.36
C GLY A 134 8.90 -25.80 -56.79
N MET A 135 9.86 -26.27 -55.98
CA MET A 135 11.30 -26.10 -56.18
C MET A 135 11.75 -24.64 -56.32
N LEU A 136 11.01 -23.70 -55.71
CA LEU A 136 11.31 -22.26 -55.71
C LEU A 136 12.27 -21.86 -54.57
N ILE A 137 12.23 -22.59 -53.46
CA ILE A 137 13.11 -22.42 -52.30
C ILE A 137 13.80 -23.74 -51.90
N ASP A 138 14.90 -23.65 -51.16
CA ASP A 138 15.64 -24.80 -50.64
C ASP A 138 15.13 -25.24 -49.25
N VAL A 139 15.46 -26.48 -48.85
CA VAL A 139 15.11 -27.06 -47.53
C VAL A 139 15.63 -26.18 -46.39
N PHE A 140 16.82 -25.59 -46.52
CA PHE A 140 17.38 -24.72 -45.48
C PHE A 140 16.55 -23.45 -45.26
N GLU A 141 15.95 -22.91 -46.32
CA GLU A 141 15.07 -21.74 -46.24
C GLU A 141 13.73 -22.09 -45.58
N LEU A 142 13.18 -23.27 -45.90
CA LEU A 142 12.00 -23.82 -45.20
C LEU A 142 12.27 -24.02 -43.70
N LEU A 143 13.39 -24.64 -43.34
CA LEU A 143 13.77 -24.86 -41.94
C LEU A 143 14.00 -23.54 -41.18
N THR A 144 14.54 -22.52 -41.86
CA THR A 144 14.71 -21.18 -41.28
C THR A 144 13.36 -20.54 -40.99
N THR A 145 12.42 -20.65 -41.93
CA THR A 145 11.05 -20.15 -41.77
C THR A 145 10.33 -20.84 -40.61
N GLU A 146 10.46 -22.17 -40.50
CA GLU A 146 9.90 -22.94 -39.37
C GLU A 146 10.51 -22.54 -38.03
N ARG A 147 11.83 -22.31 -37.97
CA ARG A 147 12.50 -21.80 -36.75
C ARG A 147 11.94 -20.45 -36.32
N GLU A 148 11.78 -19.50 -37.24
CA GLU A 148 11.22 -18.18 -36.93
C GLU A 148 9.77 -18.25 -36.43
N SER A 149 9.00 -19.23 -36.92
CA SER A 149 7.63 -19.50 -36.45
C SER A 149 7.61 -20.02 -35.02
N ILE A 150 8.53 -20.93 -34.66
CA ILE A 150 8.73 -21.39 -33.29
C ILE A 150 9.13 -20.22 -32.38
N ASP A 151 10.09 -19.40 -32.78
CA ASP A 151 10.54 -18.23 -31.99
C ASP A 151 9.40 -17.22 -31.77
N SER A 152 8.55 -17.04 -32.78
CA SER A 152 7.35 -16.19 -32.69
C SER A 152 6.30 -16.78 -31.73
N ASN A 153 6.15 -18.10 -31.70
CA ASN A 153 5.25 -18.79 -30.76
C ASN A 153 5.74 -18.66 -29.32
N VAL A 154 7.04 -18.90 -29.08
CA VAL A 154 7.67 -18.70 -27.77
C VAL A 154 7.49 -17.24 -27.30
N SER A 155 7.69 -16.27 -28.18
CA SER A 155 7.48 -14.85 -27.88
C SER A 155 6.02 -14.53 -27.54
N ALA A 156 5.05 -15.15 -28.23
CA ALA A 156 3.63 -14.98 -27.94
C ALA A 156 3.24 -15.57 -26.58
N ILE A 157 3.81 -16.71 -26.19
CA ILE A 157 3.64 -17.30 -24.85
C ILE A 157 4.23 -16.37 -23.78
N GLY A 158 5.42 -15.81 -24.04
CA GLY A 158 6.03 -14.79 -23.17
C GLY A 158 5.11 -13.59 -22.96
N ALA A 159 4.55 -13.05 -24.04
CA ALA A 159 3.61 -11.93 -23.96
C ALA A 159 2.33 -12.25 -23.17
N GLN A 160 1.79 -13.46 -23.28
CA GLN A 160 0.63 -13.90 -22.49
C GLN A 160 0.97 -14.02 -21.01
N ARG A 161 2.12 -14.61 -20.69
CA ARG A 161 2.62 -14.68 -19.31
C ARG A 161 2.74 -13.28 -18.71
N ASP A 162 3.38 -12.37 -19.42
CA ASP A 162 3.63 -11.00 -18.95
C ASP A 162 2.32 -10.23 -18.75
N PHE A 163 1.31 -10.48 -19.60
CA PHE A 163 -0.05 -9.99 -19.39
C PHE A 163 -0.67 -10.51 -18.09
N PHE A 164 -0.62 -11.81 -17.83
CA PHE A 164 -1.20 -12.38 -16.60
C PHE A 164 -0.48 -11.89 -15.34
N LEU A 165 0.84 -11.74 -15.39
CA LEU A 165 1.60 -11.14 -14.28
C LEU A 165 1.15 -9.70 -14.03
N ALA A 166 1.07 -8.88 -15.08
CA ALA A 166 0.62 -7.50 -14.96
C ALA A 166 -0.85 -7.37 -14.47
N GLU A 167 -1.71 -8.33 -14.81
CA GLU A 167 -3.09 -8.40 -14.31
C GLU A 167 -3.12 -8.66 -12.80
N VAL A 168 -2.33 -9.61 -12.31
CA VAL A 168 -2.20 -9.91 -10.87
C VAL A 168 -1.61 -8.72 -10.12
N ASP A 169 -0.58 -8.09 -10.67
CA ASP A 169 0.04 -6.89 -10.08
C ASP A 169 -0.96 -5.73 -9.99
N PHE A 170 -1.77 -5.52 -11.03
CA PHE A 170 -2.80 -4.49 -11.04
C PHE A 170 -3.92 -4.76 -10.02
N GLN A 171 -4.40 -6.01 -9.93
CA GLN A 171 -5.38 -6.40 -8.91
C GLN A 171 -4.82 -6.20 -7.50
N THR A 172 -3.56 -6.55 -7.30
CA THR A 172 -2.85 -6.35 -6.03
C THR A 172 -2.68 -4.87 -5.71
N ALA A 173 -2.36 -4.01 -6.67
CA ALA A 173 -2.25 -2.57 -6.45
C ALA A 173 -3.59 -1.90 -6.06
N ILE A 174 -4.73 -2.44 -6.52
CA ILE A 174 -6.07 -1.93 -6.22
C ILE A 174 -6.61 -2.42 -4.88
N ILE A 175 -6.50 -3.74 -4.64
CA ILE A 175 -7.16 -4.42 -3.52
C ILE A 175 -6.15 -4.72 -2.41
N GLY A 176 -4.97 -5.17 -2.82
CA GLY A 176 -3.92 -5.65 -1.93
C GLY A 176 -3.41 -4.54 -1.03
N GLY A 177 -3.39 -4.87 0.27
CA GLY A 177 -2.61 -4.16 1.25
C GLY A 177 -1.43 -5.02 1.67
N GLY A 178 -0.22 -4.49 1.52
CA GLY A 178 1.00 -5.07 2.08
C GLY A 178 1.47 -6.39 1.47
N ALA A 179 2.12 -6.31 0.32
CA ALA A 179 3.46 -6.88 0.15
C ALA A 179 4.16 -5.98 -0.85
N GLY A 180 5.27 -5.36 -0.44
CA GLY A 180 6.04 -4.49 -1.31
C GLY A 180 6.46 -5.22 -2.58
N GLY A 181 5.79 -4.93 -3.69
CA GLY A 181 6.24 -5.27 -5.04
C GLY A 181 7.34 -4.31 -5.51
N GLY A 182 8.26 -3.99 -4.60
CA GLY A 182 9.30 -3.00 -4.78
C GLY A 182 10.68 -3.60 -4.61
N GLU A 183 10.95 -4.79 -5.15
CA GLU A 183 12.35 -5.26 -5.27
C GLU A 183 12.62 -6.42 -6.25
N THR A 184 11.63 -7.04 -6.90
CA THR A 184 11.88 -8.27 -7.67
C THR A 184 12.06 -8.10 -9.18
N VAL A 185 11.76 -6.94 -9.77
CA VAL A 185 11.76 -6.81 -11.26
C VAL A 185 12.98 -6.06 -11.82
N LEU A 186 13.72 -5.30 -11.01
CA LEU A 186 14.93 -4.60 -11.51
C LEU A 186 16.20 -5.48 -11.51
N ALA A 187 16.20 -6.62 -10.81
CA ALA A 187 17.38 -7.50 -10.75
C ALA A 187 17.51 -8.46 -11.96
N SER A 188 16.43 -8.73 -12.72
CA SER A 188 16.52 -9.68 -13.84
C SER A 188 16.93 -9.05 -15.17
N ALA A 189 16.97 -7.72 -15.28
CA ALA A 189 17.37 -7.03 -16.51
C ALA A 189 18.90 -6.84 -16.63
N ALA A 190 19.65 -6.94 -15.52
CA ALA A 190 21.11 -6.77 -15.51
C ALA A 190 21.90 -8.07 -15.72
N ALA A 191 21.26 -9.24 -15.60
CA ALA A 191 21.93 -10.54 -15.71
C ALA A 191 21.97 -11.13 -17.14
N GLY A 192 21.34 -10.47 -18.12
CA GLY A 192 21.26 -10.96 -19.51
C GLY A 192 22.22 -10.27 -20.49
N ALA A 193 23.10 -9.38 -20.03
CA ALA A 193 23.99 -8.57 -20.88
C ALA A 193 25.48 -8.92 -20.73
N SER A 194 25.81 -10.08 -20.14
CA SER A 194 27.18 -10.57 -20.05
C SER A 194 27.22 -12.10 -20.13
N ASP A 195 27.12 -12.63 -21.35
CA ASP A 195 27.93 -13.76 -21.86
C ASP A 195 27.65 -13.97 -23.36
#